data_AF-A0A6P8Y4M1-F1
#
_entry.id   AF-A0A6P8Y4M1-F1
#
_cell.length_a   1.000
_cell.length_b   1.000
_cell.length_c   1.000
_cell.angle_alpha   90.00
_cell.angle_beta   90.00
_cell.angle_gamma   90.00
#
_symmetry.space_group_name_H-M   'P 1'
#
loop_
_entity.id
_entity.type
_entity.pdbx_description
1 polymer ?
#
loop_
_entity_poly.entity_id
_entity_poly.type
_entity_poly.pdbx_seq_one_letter_code
_entity_poly.pdbx_strand_id
1 'polypeptide(L)'
;MIELREVSEGQFVWAKLKGYDWWPGMVVPASLCTHFTNESDSHLCVYWYGHNSVSKVDQSLKMCDFLKGFPKCFTKNKTKMFKFGVFRAGRDLMLMHKHSENIDVCDKEVYDWILATDPRDVKTEGWKLSGFVQEQLKLLSMRFSSKTDVQTSTTGTENASNNVKPKLCFDLNCCLSCESSDAGAHLDHPIFEKKKICCVCLEKLKRAYFVHRVDDSSGSISCLSNEASLGLPLRNGWRENMLDMFHQKQHPNSHICVSENHVSIFSFSESQNAGAALCLHLEEMAGIRKFELFLCDQPSRGSDTKDVMDAHNFGQAVTECTITYLGRIEELELLYPLVKIEYYVASRSDKGNADLGSFFFHFFKTISTKKGCKWIFQMPAPYNKGYVRLISRFLECEPGLWRNTFSTENFTWTNERSLLRVLEEPEVL
;
A
#
# COMPACT_ATOMS: atom_id res chain seq x y z
N MET A 1 -34.46 -17.36 3.75
CA MET A 1 -33.37 -17.54 4.74
C MET A 1 -32.47 -18.59 4.14
N ILE A 2 -31.17 -18.43 4.27
CA ILE A 2 -30.19 -19.39 3.72
C ILE A 2 -29.83 -20.34 4.85
N GLU A 3 -29.84 -21.64 4.58
CA GLU A 3 -29.33 -22.62 5.54
C GLU A 3 -27.80 -22.53 5.60
N LEU A 4 -27.20 -22.65 6.79
CA LEU A 4 -25.75 -22.44 6.95
C LEU A 4 -24.88 -23.38 6.11
N ARG A 5 -25.42 -24.51 5.64
CA ARG A 5 -24.73 -25.45 4.74
C ARG A 5 -24.58 -24.92 3.31
N GLU A 6 -25.33 -23.89 2.93
CA GLU A 6 -25.31 -23.28 1.60
C GLU A 6 -24.46 -22.00 1.56
N VAL A 7 -23.90 -21.58 2.70
CA VAL A 7 -23.13 -20.34 2.81
C VAL A 7 -21.64 -20.62 2.59
N SER A 8 -21.04 -19.91 1.65
CA SER A 8 -19.60 -20.04 1.32
C SER A 8 -18.77 -18.90 1.90
N GLU A 9 -17.47 -19.16 2.13
CA GLU A 9 -16.53 -18.12 2.52
C GLU A 9 -16.52 -16.98 1.49
N GLY A 10 -16.45 -15.74 1.97
CA GLY A 10 -16.53 -14.54 1.14
C GLY A 10 -17.94 -14.10 0.80
N GLN A 11 -18.96 -14.85 1.18
CA GLN A 11 -20.34 -14.47 0.92
C GLN A 11 -20.77 -13.32 1.85
N PHE A 12 -21.35 -12.29 1.24
CA PHE A 12 -21.95 -11.15 1.93
C PHE A 12 -23.34 -11.52 2.40
N VAL A 13 -23.61 -11.28 3.68
CA VAL A 13 -24.82 -11.75 4.36
C VAL A 13 -25.40 -10.67 5.26
N TRP A 14 -26.71 -10.78 5.49
CA TRP A 14 -27.31 -10.31 6.72
C TRP A 14 -27.35 -11.47 7.69
N ALA A 15 -26.90 -11.24 8.91
CA ALA A 15 -26.94 -12.22 9.98
C ALA A 15 -27.61 -11.63 11.23
N LYS A 16 -28.35 -12.46 11.95
CA LYS A 16 -29.11 -12.04 13.14
C LYS A 16 -28.76 -12.89 14.35
N LEU A 17 -28.03 -12.29 15.29
CA LEU A 17 -27.80 -12.86 16.60
C LEU A 17 -29.10 -12.83 17.43
N LYS A 18 -29.27 -13.80 18.32
CA LYS A 18 -30.45 -13.87 19.21
C LYS A 18 -30.51 -12.61 20.08
N GLY A 19 -31.62 -11.88 20.02
CA GLY A 19 -31.81 -10.63 20.77
C GLY A 19 -31.27 -9.37 20.10
N TYR A 20 -30.61 -9.49 18.93
CA TYR A 20 -30.08 -8.36 18.18
C TYR A 20 -30.85 -8.16 16.86
N ASP A 21 -30.66 -6.99 16.25
CA ASP A 21 -31.15 -6.71 14.90
C ASP A 21 -30.38 -7.52 13.85
N TRP A 22 -30.91 -7.53 12.61
CA TRP A 22 -30.12 -7.97 11.46
C TRP A 22 -28.92 -7.05 11.29
N TRP A 23 -27.75 -7.63 11.04
CA TRP A 23 -26.52 -6.89 10.88
C TRP A 23 -25.77 -7.37 9.62
N PRO A 24 -25.16 -6.46 8.86
CA PRO A 24 -24.39 -6.82 7.67
C PRO A 24 -23.06 -7.48 8.06
N GLY A 25 -22.71 -8.56 7.35
CA GLY A 25 -21.47 -9.28 7.59
C GLY A 25 -20.93 -9.99 6.35
N MET A 26 -19.73 -10.52 6.46
CA MET A 26 -19.11 -11.41 5.48
C MET A 26 -18.73 -12.72 6.18
N VAL A 27 -19.00 -13.84 5.53
CA VAL A 27 -18.56 -15.15 6.03
C VAL A 27 -17.06 -15.29 5.82
N VAL A 28 -16.35 -15.65 6.88
CA VAL A 28 -14.89 -15.75 6.89
C VAL A 28 -14.42 -17.08 7.46
N PRO A 29 -13.20 -17.52 7.12
CA PRO A 29 -12.64 -18.75 7.65
C PRO A 29 -12.60 -18.77 9.19
N ALA A 30 -12.79 -19.96 9.77
CA ALA A 30 -12.75 -20.16 11.22
C ALA A 30 -11.39 -19.78 11.85
N SER A 31 -10.31 -19.82 11.07
CA SER A 31 -8.94 -19.45 11.50
C SER A 31 -8.82 -17.99 11.94
N LEU A 32 -9.77 -17.11 11.61
CA LEU A 32 -9.75 -15.70 12.01
C LEU A 32 -10.28 -15.44 13.41
N CYS A 33 -10.91 -16.44 13.99
CA CYS A 33 -11.39 -16.38 15.36
C CYS A 33 -10.21 -16.77 16.29
N THR A 34 -9.36 -15.79 16.65
CA THR A 34 -8.06 -15.90 17.36
C THR A 34 -8.06 -16.59 18.74
N HIS A 35 -9.19 -17.14 19.18
CA HIS A 35 -9.38 -17.67 20.54
C HIS A 35 -9.70 -19.17 20.59
N PHE A 36 -9.61 -19.92 19.48
CA PHE A 36 -10.06 -21.31 19.48
C PHE A 36 -9.03 -22.27 18.85
N THR A 37 -8.47 -23.16 19.67
CA THR A 37 -7.40 -24.12 19.34
C THR A 37 -7.89 -25.52 18.95
N ASN A 38 -9.21 -25.75 18.86
CA ASN A 38 -9.74 -27.10 18.62
C ASN A 38 -10.42 -27.20 17.25
N GLU A 39 -9.86 -28.08 16.42
CA GLU A 39 -10.18 -28.34 15.02
C GLU A 39 -11.45 -29.18 14.80
N SER A 40 -12.37 -29.28 15.76
CA SER A 40 -13.61 -30.04 15.56
C SER A 40 -14.72 -29.21 14.89
N ASP A 41 -14.87 -29.50 13.60
CA ASP A 41 -16.04 -29.43 12.69
C ASP A 41 -16.95 -28.18 12.66
N SER A 42 -17.04 -27.62 11.46
CA SER A 42 -18.22 -26.94 10.87
C SER A 42 -18.69 -25.59 11.45
N HIS A 43 -17.81 -24.85 12.12
CA HIS A 43 -18.18 -23.54 12.64
C HIS A 43 -17.88 -22.44 11.61
N LEU A 44 -18.90 -21.64 11.30
CA LEU A 44 -18.75 -20.44 10.47
C LEU A 44 -18.35 -19.26 11.35
N CYS A 45 -17.43 -18.42 10.87
CA CYS A 45 -17.15 -17.12 11.47
C CYS A 45 -17.74 -16.02 10.58
N VAL A 46 -18.31 -14.98 11.20
CA VAL A 46 -18.85 -13.82 10.49
C VAL A 46 -18.06 -12.59 10.91
N TYR A 47 -17.52 -11.88 9.94
CA TYR A 47 -17.00 -10.53 10.13
C TYR A 47 -18.14 -9.52 10.06
N TRP A 48 -18.33 -8.73 11.11
CA TRP A 48 -19.44 -7.78 11.23
C TRP A 48 -19.03 -6.38 10.76
N TYR A 49 -19.62 -5.93 9.66
CA TYR A 49 -19.34 -4.61 9.11
C TYR A 49 -19.78 -3.50 10.08
N GLY A 50 -18.94 -2.49 10.26
CA GLY A 50 -19.20 -1.36 11.17
C GLY A 50 -18.73 -1.59 12.60
N HIS A 51 -18.75 -2.83 13.10
CA HIS A 51 -18.14 -3.19 14.39
C HIS A 51 -16.68 -3.64 14.26
N ASN A 52 -16.28 -4.13 13.08
CA ASN A 52 -14.93 -4.65 12.81
C ASN A 52 -14.53 -5.82 13.70
N SER A 53 -15.51 -6.58 14.17
CA SER A 53 -15.31 -7.76 14.98
C SER A 53 -15.61 -9.01 14.15
N VAL A 54 -14.91 -10.09 14.48
CA VAL A 54 -15.24 -11.43 13.98
C VAL A 54 -15.91 -12.18 15.11
N SER A 55 -16.99 -12.89 14.82
CA SER A 55 -17.61 -13.79 15.79
C SER A 55 -17.84 -15.16 15.19
N LYS A 56 -17.57 -16.18 16.01
CA LYS A 56 -18.00 -17.54 15.75
C LYS A 56 -19.53 -17.58 15.86
N VAL A 57 -20.18 -18.11 14.83
CA VAL A 57 -21.63 -18.23 14.80
C VAL A 57 -22.05 -19.70 14.83
N ASP A 58 -23.12 -19.97 15.55
CA ASP A 58 -23.72 -21.29 15.65
C ASP A 58 -24.57 -21.59 14.41
N GLN A 59 -24.81 -22.88 14.14
CA GLN A 59 -25.70 -23.39 13.10
C GLN A 59 -27.18 -22.98 13.31
N SER A 60 -27.51 -22.34 14.44
CA SER A 60 -28.83 -21.76 14.70
C SER A 60 -28.97 -20.31 14.23
N LEU A 61 -27.89 -19.68 13.74
CA LEU A 61 -27.91 -18.29 13.29
C LEU A 61 -28.79 -18.10 12.06
N LYS A 62 -29.69 -17.12 12.11
CA LYS A 62 -30.49 -16.74 10.94
C LYS A 62 -29.64 -15.90 10.00
N MET A 63 -29.48 -16.37 8.78
CA MET A 63 -28.73 -15.68 7.72
C MET A 63 -29.58 -15.52 6.46
N CYS A 64 -29.33 -14.46 5.70
CA CYS A 64 -29.76 -14.36 4.32
C CYS A 64 -28.74 -13.58 3.50
N ASP A 65 -28.80 -13.76 2.18
CA ASP A 65 -27.96 -13.05 1.22
C ASP A 65 -28.08 -11.53 1.40
N PHE A 66 -26.96 -10.82 1.26
CA PHE A 66 -26.92 -9.37 1.49
C PHE A 66 -27.80 -8.59 0.53
N LEU A 67 -27.77 -8.91 -0.77
CA LEU A 67 -28.52 -8.20 -1.81
C LEU A 67 -30.01 -8.54 -1.70
N LYS A 68 -30.35 -9.83 -1.68
CA LYS A 68 -31.75 -10.29 -1.58
C LYS A 68 -32.39 -9.91 -0.25
N GLY A 69 -31.59 -9.82 0.81
CA GLY A 69 -32.03 -9.45 2.15
C GLY A 69 -32.19 -7.95 2.35
N PHE A 70 -31.62 -7.11 1.47
CA PHE A 70 -31.55 -5.67 1.69
C PHE A 70 -32.92 -5.02 1.95
N PRO A 71 -33.98 -5.25 1.15
CA PRO A 71 -35.29 -4.60 1.38
C PRO A 71 -35.93 -4.97 2.73
N LYS A 72 -35.57 -6.15 3.27
CA LYS A 72 -36.12 -6.67 4.52
C LYS A 72 -35.29 -6.30 5.74
N CYS A 73 -33.97 -6.30 5.60
CA CYS A 73 -33.02 -6.17 6.70
C CYS A 73 -32.53 -4.72 6.88
N PHE A 74 -32.49 -3.93 5.81
CA PHE A 74 -32.10 -2.53 5.89
C PHE A 74 -33.23 -1.66 6.44
N THR A 75 -32.89 -0.80 7.40
CA THR A 75 -33.82 0.19 7.95
C THR A 75 -33.14 1.56 8.06
N LYS A 76 -33.72 2.57 7.41
CA LYS A 76 -33.16 3.94 7.32
C LYS A 76 -33.06 4.67 8.67
N ASN A 77 -33.81 4.23 9.69
CA ASN A 77 -33.90 4.90 10.99
C ASN A 77 -33.03 4.24 12.09
N LYS A 78 -31.90 3.64 11.70
CA LYS A 78 -30.94 3.01 12.63
C LYS A 78 -29.74 3.91 12.93
N THR A 79 -28.90 3.43 13.86
CA THR A 79 -27.67 4.10 14.31
C THR A 79 -26.73 4.41 13.14
N LYS A 80 -25.87 5.42 13.30
CA LYS A 80 -24.82 5.76 12.31
C LYS A 80 -23.92 4.57 12.00
N MET A 81 -23.57 3.79 13.03
CA MET A 81 -22.75 2.58 12.91
C MET A 81 -23.42 1.48 12.07
N PHE A 82 -24.73 1.28 12.22
CA PHE A 82 -25.48 0.35 11.37
C PHE A 82 -25.43 0.78 9.90
N LYS A 83 -25.77 2.04 9.62
CA LYS A 83 -25.71 2.59 8.25
C LYS A 83 -24.30 2.46 7.67
N PHE A 84 -23.28 2.66 8.49
CA PHE A 84 -21.88 2.54 8.10
C PHE A 84 -21.53 1.09 7.75
N GLY A 85 -21.97 0.14 8.57
CA GLY A 85 -21.81 -1.28 8.26
C GLY A 85 -22.45 -1.67 6.93
N VAL A 86 -23.66 -1.18 6.67
CA VAL A 86 -24.39 -1.46 5.41
C VAL A 86 -23.69 -0.84 4.21
N PHE A 87 -23.29 0.42 4.32
CA PHE A 87 -22.53 1.13 3.29
C PHE A 87 -21.21 0.40 2.96
N ARG A 88 -20.49 -0.07 3.98
CA ARG A 88 -19.23 -0.80 3.80
C ARG A 88 -19.44 -2.15 3.13
N ALA A 89 -20.37 -2.95 3.63
CA ALA A 89 -20.69 -4.25 3.05
C ALA A 89 -21.08 -4.10 1.57
N GLY A 90 -21.94 -3.14 1.26
CA GLY A 90 -22.36 -2.89 -0.11
C GLY A 90 -21.24 -2.39 -1.03
N ARG A 91 -20.38 -1.48 -0.54
CA ARG A 91 -19.24 -0.97 -1.32
C ARG A 91 -18.21 -2.06 -1.61
N ASP A 92 -17.89 -2.90 -0.62
CA ASP A 92 -16.93 -3.98 -0.80
C ASP A 92 -17.50 -5.05 -1.75
N LEU A 93 -18.81 -5.31 -1.69
CA LEU A 93 -19.53 -6.14 -2.64
C LEU A 93 -19.49 -5.56 -4.07
N MET A 94 -19.72 -4.25 -4.25
CA MET A 94 -19.56 -3.58 -5.55
C MET A 94 -18.16 -3.77 -6.13
N LEU A 95 -17.12 -3.68 -5.30
CA LEU A 95 -15.73 -3.90 -5.73
C LEU A 95 -15.52 -5.34 -6.20
N MET A 96 -16.14 -6.34 -5.55
CA MET A 96 -16.09 -7.72 -6.02
C MET A 96 -16.86 -7.92 -7.33
N HIS A 97 -18.01 -7.26 -7.50
CA HIS A 97 -18.85 -7.38 -8.71
C HIS A 97 -18.37 -6.56 -9.90
N LYS A 98 -17.47 -5.57 -9.74
CA LYS A 98 -16.91 -4.80 -10.87
C LYS A 98 -16.21 -5.65 -11.95
N HIS A 99 -15.97 -6.92 -11.68
CA HIS A 99 -15.44 -7.90 -12.62
C HIS A 99 -16.51 -8.81 -13.27
N SER A 100 -17.80 -8.57 -13.04
CA SER A 100 -18.93 -9.39 -13.53
C SER A 100 -19.94 -8.52 -14.29
N GLU A 101 -20.18 -8.80 -15.57
CA GLU A 101 -21.00 -7.98 -16.48
C GLU A 101 -22.53 -8.08 -16.28
N ASN A 102 -23.01 -8.80 -15.26
CA ASN A 102 -24.44 -8.95 -14.98
C ASN A 102 -24.79 -8.40 -13.59
N ILE A 103 -25.62 -7.36 -13.56
CA ILE A 103 -26.17 -6.73 -12.33
C ILE A 103 -27.69 -6.99 -12.32
N ASP A 104 -28.20 -7.70 -11.31
CA ASP A 104 -29.63 -7.99 -11.12
C ASP A 104 -30.37 -6.75 -10.56
N VAL A 105 -31.69 -6.71 -10.67
CA VAL A 105 -32.58 -5.64 -10.18
C VAL A 105 -32.41 -5.43 -8.66
N CYS A 106 -32.17 -6.50 -7.89
CA CYS A 106 -31.91 -6.41 -6.45
C CYS A 106 -30.58 -5.71 -6.13
N ASP A 107 -29.60 -5.80 -7.03
CA ASP A 107 -28.29 -5.20 -6.87
C ASP A 107 -28.37 -3.69 -7.07
N LYS A 108 -29.25 -3.26 -7.99
CA LYS A 108 -29.46 -1.84 -8.31
C LYS A 108 -29.94 -1.02 -7.11
N GLU A 109 -30.90 -1.51 -6.32
CA GLU A 109 -31.40 -0.76 -5.16
C GLU A 109 -30.31 -0.52 -4.10
N VAL A 110 -29.46 -1.53 -3.89
CA VAL A 110 -28.33 -1.47 -2.96
C VAL A 110 -27.29 -0.47 -3.47
N TYR A 111 -26.95 -0.55 -4.76
CA TYR A 111 -25.97 0.34 -5.38
C TYR A 111 -26.45 1.78 -5.46
N ASP A 112 -27.70 2.01 -5.83
CA ASP A 112 -28.31 3.34 -5.84
C ASP A 112 -28.28 3.95 -4.43
N TRP A 113 -28.57 3.15 -3.38
CA TRP A 113 -28.45 3.64 -2.00
C TRP A 113 -27.02 3.99 -1.61
N ILE A 114 -26.03 3.16 -1.96
CA ILE A 114 -24.61 3.42 -1.68
C ILE A 114 -24.13 4.68 -2.42
N LEU A 115 -24.45 4.81 -3.70
CA LEU A 115 -24.05 5.94 -4.55
C LEU A 115 -24.70 7.25 -4.10
N ALA A 116 -25.94 7.19 -3.58
CA ALA A 116 -26.64 8.34 -3.02
C ALA A 116 -26.22 8.69 -1.58
N THR A 117 -25.47 7.83 -0.91
CA THR A 117 -25.05 8.05 0.49
C THR A 117 -23.77 8.88 0.54
N ASP A 118 -23.82 10.06 1.18
CA ASP A 118 -22.62 10.87 1.41
C ASP A 118 -21.70 10.14 2.42
N PRO A 119 -20.42 9.88 2.08
CA PRO A 119 -19.48 9.25 3.01
C PRO A 119 -19.35 9.97 4.36
N ARG A 120 -19.63 11.28 4.41
CA ARG A 120 -19.61 12.08 5.64
C ARG A 120 -20.78 11.75 6.58
N ASP A 121 -21.92 11.33 6.03
CA ASP A 121 -23.12 10.98 6.80
C ASP A 121 -22.98 9.65 7.53
N VAL A 122 -21.98 8.85 7.15
CA VAL A 122 -21.70 7.53 7.68
C VAL A 122 -20.33 7.40 8.33
N LYS A 123 -19.55 8.48 8.39
CA LYS A 123 -18.19 8.46 8.92
C LYS A 123 -18.17 8.19 10.43
N THR A 124 -17.39 7.19 10.84
CA THR A 124 -16.90 7.02 12.22
C THR A 124 -15.39 7.32 12.21
N GLU A 125 -14.91 8.18 13.10
CA GLU A 125 -13.48 8.56 13.16
C GLU A 125 -12.57 7.36 13.48
N GLY A 126 -11.33 7.38 12.94
CA GLY A 126 -10.27 6.45 13.34
C GLY A 126 -10.25 5.07 12.67
N TRP A 127 -10.84 4.89 11.49
CA TRP A 127 -10.97 3.55 10.90
C TRP A 127 -9.99 3.25 9.75
N LYS A 128 -9.28 2.11 9.86
CA LYS A 128 -8.59 1.40 8.78
C LYS A 128 -9.21 -0.01 8.63
N LEU A 129 -9.36 -0.48 7.39
CA LEU A 129 -9.68 -1.88 7.12
C LEU A 129 -8.48 -2.71 7.62
N SER A 130 -8.71 -3.82 8.32
CA SER A 130 -7.56 -4.66 8.67
C SER A 130 -6.94 -5.19 7.37
N GLY A 131 -5.61 -5.09 7.23
CA GLY A 131 -4.89 -5.56 6.03
C GLY A 131 -5.24 -7.00 5.64
N PHE A 132 -5.67 -7.78 6.62
CA PHE A 132 -6.14 -9.14 6.44
C PHE A 132 -7.50 -9.27 5.72
N VAL A 133 -8.50 -8.43 6.02
CA VAL A 133 -9.80 -8.46 5.32
C VAL A 133 -9.63 -8.02 3.86
N GLN A 134 -8.69 -7.11 3.60
CA GLN A 134 -8.28 -6.74 2.24
C GLN A 134 -7.66 -7.92 1.48
N GLU A 135 -6.79 -8.70 2.13
CA GLU A 135 -6.18 -9.88 1.52
C GLU A 135 -7.19 -11.00 1.21
N GLN A 136 -8.21 -11.21 2.07
CA GLN A 136 -9.28 -12.17 1.78
C GLN A 136 -10.17 -11.74 0.60
N LEU A 137 -10.53 -10.45 0.52
CA LEU A 137 -11.27 -9.91 -0.63
C LEU A 137 -10.48 -10.09 -1.94
N LYS A 138 -9.15 -9.94 -1.88
CA LYS A 138 -8.24 -10.16 -3.01
C LYS A 138 -8.19 -11.64 -3.43
N LEU A 139 -8.00 -12.57 -2.49
CA LEU A 139 -8.00 -14.01 -2.77
C LEU A 139 -9.34 -14.49 -3.36
N LEU A 140 -10.46 -13.93 -2.90
CA LEU A 140 -11.79 -14.22 -3.44
C LEU A 140 -11.94 -13.70 -4.87
N SER A 141 -11.53 -12.46 -5.15
CA SER A 141 -11.57 -11.88 -6.50
C SER A 141 -10.79 -12.71 -7.55
N MET A 142 -9.68 -13.34 -7.12
CA MET A 142 -8.88 -14.23 -7.96
C MET A 142 -9.59 -15.57 -8.25
N ARG A 143 -10.33 -16.13 -7.29
CA ARG A 143 -11.07 -17.40 -7.48
C ARG A 143 -12.26 -17.27 -8.43
N PHE A 144 -12.89 -16.10 -8.51
CA PHE A 144 -14.02 -15.85 -9.42
C PHE A 144 -13.56 -15.57 -10.86
N SER A 145 -12.35 -15.02 -11.04
CA SER A 145 -11.78 -14.77 -12.38
C SER A 145 -11.36 -16.05 -13.12
N SER A 146 -11.18 -17.17 -12.40
CA SER A 146 -10.72 -18.45 -12.96
C SER A 146 -11.83 -19.43 -13.39
N LYS A 147 -13.13 -19.03 -13.36
CA LYS A 147 -14.26 -19.95 -13.61
C LYS A 147 -15.02 -19.76 -14.93
N THR A 148 -14.56 -18.91 -15.84
CA THR A 148 -15.09 -18.83 -17.21
C THR A 148 -14.13 -19.50 -18.20
N ASP A 149 -14.27 -20.82 -18.33
CA ASP A 149 -14.51 -21.51 -19.60
C ASP A 149 -14.43 -23.03 -19.40
N VAL A 150 -15.08 -23.77 -20.30
CA VAL A 150 -15.18 -25.24 -20.43
C VAL A 150 -16.48 -25.88 -19.88
N GLN A 151 -17.54 -25.76 -20.68
CA GLN A 151 -18.37 -26.89 -21.13
C GLN A 151 -18.05 -27.07 -22.62
N THR A 152 -17.92 -28.22 -23.29
CA THR A 152 -18.42 -29.59 -23.08
C THR A 152 -17.73 -30.48 -24.15
N SER A 153 -17.24 -31.67 -23.79
CA SER A 153 -17.48 -32.90 -24.59
C SER A 153 -16.92 -34.13 -23.87
N THR A 154 -17.83 -34.98 -23.43
CA THR A 154 -17.69 -36.37 -22.96
C THR A 154 -17.04 -37.30 -24.00
N THR A 155 -16.13 -38.19 -23.59
CA THR A 155 -16.36 -39.63 -23.29
C THR A 155 -15.03 -40.37 -23.11
N GLY A 156 -14.93 -41.27 -22.10
CA GLY A 156 -14.11 -42.49 -22.22
C GLY A 156 -13.05 -42.77 -21.13
N THR A 157 -13.48 -43.49 -20.09
CA THR A 157 -12.78 -44.55 -19.32
C THR A 157 -11.54 -44.27 -18.45
N GLU A 158 -11.79 -44.51 -17.15
CA GLU A 158 -10.96 -44.90 -16.01
C GLU A 158 -9.58 -45.55 -16.29
N ASN A 159 -8.51 -45.07 -15.64
CA ASN A 159 -7.89 -45.69 -14.44
C ASN A 159 -6.42 -45.28 -14.23
N ALA A 160 -6.02 -45.36 -12.94
CA ALA A 160 -4.67 -45.45 -12.39
C ALA A 160 -3.94 -44.15 -11.97
N SER A 161 -4.00 -43.96 -10.65
CA SER A 161 -2.97 -43.39 -9.76
C SER A 161 -1.56 -43.29 -10.35
N ASN A 162 -0.98 -42.09 -10.31
CA ASN A 162 0.41 -41.91 -9.92
C ASN A 162 0.67 -40.45 -9.48
N ASN A 163 1.39 -40.32 -8.37
CA ASN A 163 1.98 -39.08 -7.88
C ASN A 163 2.85 -38.41 -8.96
N VAL A 164 2.29 -37.41 -9.63
CA VAL A 164 3.04 -36.50 -10.50
C VAL A 164 3.13 -35.17 -9.77
N LYS A 165 4.30 -34.85 -9.21
CA LYS A 165 4.66 -33.44 -9.00
C LYS A 165 4.60 -32.79 -10.39
N PRO A 166 3.81 -31.72 -10.61
CA PRO A 166 3.76 -31.09 -11.91
C PRO A 166 5.16 -30.57 -12.23
N LYS A 167 5.83 -31.23 -13.17
CA LYS A 167 7.09 -30.76 -13.72
C LYS A 167 6.70 -29.61 -14.66
N LEU A 168 6.59 -28.39 -14.12
CA LEU A 168 6.43 -27.19 -14.95
C LEU A 168 7.66 -27.09 -15.85
N CYS A 169 7.51 -27.55 -17.09
CA CYS A 169 8.52 -27.41 -18.12
C CYS A 169 8.39 -25.98 -18.65
N PHE A 170 8.98 -25.02 -17.94
CA PHE A 170 9.10 -23.65 -18.44
C PHE A 170 10.09 -23.65 -19.61
N ASP A 171 9.58 -23.44 -20.82
CA ASP A 171 10.41 -23.17 -21.99
C ASP A 171 11.33 -21.98 -21.69
N LEU A 172 12.63 -22.15 -21.94
CA LEU A 172 13.66 -21.13 -21.72
C LEU A 172 13.47 -19.90 -22.61
N ASN A 173 12.67 -20.01 -23.67
CA ASN A 173 12.42 -18.94 -24.63
C ASN A 173 11.11 -18.17 -24.38
N CYS A 174 10.32 -18.53 -23.36
CA CYS A 174 9.11 -17.78 -23.03
C CYS A 174 9.39 -16.66 -22.01
N CYS A 175 8.58 -15.60 -22.07
CA CYS A 175 8.61 -14.55 -21.06
C CYS A 175 8.21 -15.14 -19.69
N LEU A 176 9.06 -14.97 -18.67
CA LEU A 176 8.79 -15.48 -17.33
C LEU A 176 7.49 -14.92 -16.74
N SER A 177 7.21 -13.64 -16.95
CA SER A 177 6.09 -12.96 -16.27
C SER A 177 4.72 -13.12 -16.96
N CYS A 178 4.66 -13.46 -18.26
CA CYS A 178 3.39 -13.62 -18.98
C CYS A 178 3.28 -14.90 -19.79
N GLU A 179 4.30 -15.76 -19.74
CA GLU A 179 4.37 -17.06 -20.40
C GLU A 179 4.26 -17.03 -21.94
N SER A 180 4.21 -15.84 -22.54
CA SER A 180 4.12 -15.66 -23.99
C SER A 180 5.44 -16.00 -24.70
N SER A 181 5.31 -16.83 -25.75
CA SER A 181 6.32 -17.09 -26.78
C SER A 181 6.33 -16.02 -27.89
N ASP A 182 5.21 -15.31 -28.07
CA ASP A 182 4.93 -14.53 -29.28
C ASP A 182 5.24 -13.02 -29.13
N ALA A 183 5.65 -12.59 -27.95
CA ALA A 183 5.84 -11.19 -27.61
C ALA A 183 7.25 -10.66 -27.92
N GLY A 184 7.63 -10.63 -29.22
CA GLY A 184 8.81 -9.89 -29.69
C GLY A 184 10.16 -10.35 -29.12
N ALA A 185 11.20 -9.52 -29.27
CA ALA A 185 12.55 -9.84 -28.79
C ALA A 185 12.56 -9.97 -27.25
N HIS A 186 12.81 -11.18 -26.74
CA HIS A 186 12.98 -11.39 -25.31
C HIS A 186 14.38 -10.95 -24.85
N LEU A 187 14.40 -10.15 -23.79
CA LEU A 187 15.61 -9.77 -23.09
C LEU A 187 15.86 -10.76 -21.94
N ASP A 188 17.09 -10.82 -21.44
CA ASP A 188 17.34 -11.55 -20.20
C ASP A 188 16.59 -10.90 -19.05
N HIS A 189 15.96 -11.71 -18.21
CA HIS A 189 15.33 -11.24 -16.99
C HIS A 189 16.41 -10.59 -16.10
N PRO A 190 16.20 -9.37 -15.62
CA PRO A 190 17.25 -8.66 -14.87
C PRO A 190 17.52 -9.29 -13.50
N ILE A 191 16.55 -10.04 -12.95
CA ILE A 191 16.62 -10.64 -11.60
C ILE A 191 16.95 -12.14 -11.61
N PHE A 192 16.48 -12.92 -12.58
CA PHE A 192 16.52 -14.38 -12.52
C PHE A 192 17.46 -14.95 -13.60
N GLU A 193 18.31 -15.90 -13.20
CA GLU A 193 19.28 -16.50 -14.10
C GLU A 193 18.59 -17.31 -15.22
N LYS A 194 19.06 -17.17 -16.46
CA LYS A 194 18.59 -17.94 -17.64
C LYS A 194 17.08 -17.81 -17.92
N LYS A 195 16.43 -16.77 -17.39
CA LYS A 195 15.04 -16.46 -17.71
C LYS A 195 14.97 -15.27 -18.65
N LYS A 196 13.86 -15.22 -19.38
CA LYS A 196 13.58 -14.22 -20.41
C LYS A 196 12.41 -13.35 -19.98
N ILE A 197 12.38 -12.10 -20.43
CA ILE A 197 11.26 -11.17 -20.23
C ILE A 197 10.97 -10.44 -21.53
N CYS A 198 9.70 -10.39 -21.93
CA CYS A 198 9.29 -9.61 -23.09
C CYS A 198 9.31 -8.11 -22.76
N CYS A 199 9.42 -7.26 -23.78
CA CYS A 199 9.48 -5.80 -23.59
C CYS A 199 8.29 -5.25 -22.79
N VAL A 200 7.08 -5.79 -23.01
CA VAL A 200 5.87 -5.34 -22.29
C VAL A 200 5.97 -5.64 -20.79
N CYS A 201 6.37 -6.85 -20.42
CA CYS A 201 6.54 -7.22 -19.01
C CYS A 201 7.73 -6.50 -18.38
N LEU A 202 8.79 -6.21 -19.14
CA LEU A 202 9.92 -5.43 -18.66
C LEU A 202 9.51 -3.99 -18.31
N GLU A 203 8.69 -3.34 -19.14
CA GLU A 203 8.17 -2.00 -18.83
C GLU A 203 7.21 -2.03 -17.62
N LYS A 204 6.40 -3.07 -17.47
CA LYS A 204 5.58 -3.27 -16.26
C LYS A 204 6.47 -3.44 -15.02
N LEU A 205 7.53 -4.25 -15.10
CA LEU A 205 8.50 -4.44 -14.03
C LEU A 205 9.17 -3.11 -13.67
N LYS A 206 9.61 -2.33 -14.67
CA LYS A 206 10.22 -1.00 -14.46
C LYS A 206 9.29 -0.02 -13.73
N ARG A 207 7.98 -0.05 -14.04
CA ARG A 207 6.98 0.79 -13.37
C ARG A 207 6.72 0.34 -11.95
N ALA A 208 6.62 -0.97 -11.73
CA ALA A 208 6.28 -1.54 -10.44
C ALA A 208 7.47 -1.63 -9.47
N TYR A 209 8.72 -1.58 -9.95
CA TYR A 209 9.88 -1.93 -9.14
C TYR A 209 10.07 -1.11 -7.86
N PHE A 210 9.74 0.18 -7.92
CA PHE A 210 9.84 1.09 -6.78
C PHE A 210 8.49 1.36 -6.12
N VAL A 211 7.41 0.73 -6.61
CA VAL A 211 6.08 0.88 -6.05
C VAL A 211 5.93 -0.15 -4.93
N HIS A 212 6.05 0.32 -3.71
CA HIS A 212 5.72 -0.50 -2.55
C HIS A 212 4.27 -0.26 -2.15
N ARG A 213 3.51 -1.34 -1.94
CA ARG A 213 2.16 -1.25 -1.39
C ARG A 213 2.24 -1.17 0.12
N VAL A 214 1.54 -0.20 0.70
CA VAL A 214 1.44 0.05 2.15
C VAL A 214 0.94 -1.19 2.91
N ASP A 215 0.22 -2.10 2.24
CA ASP A 215 -0.43 -3.24 2.89
C ASP A 215 0.35 -4.57 2.77
N ASP A 216 1.47 -4.63 2.03
CA ASP A 216 2.26 -5.85 1.84
C ASP A 216 3.48 -5.87 2.78
N SER A 217 3.38 -6.56 3.92
CA SER A 217 4.49 -6.80 4.87
C SER A 217 5.69 -7.57 4.28
N SER A 218 5.61 -7.97 3.00
CA SER A 218 6.67 -8.64 2.25
C SER A 218 7.33 -7.77 1.17
N GLY A 219 6.86 -6.53 0.94
CA GLY A 219 7.40 -5.64 -0.10
C GLY A 219 7.46 -6.27 -1.50
N SER A 220 6.67 -7.32 -1.76
CA SER A 220 6.80 -8.11 -2.98
C SER A 220 6.00 -7.49 -4.12
N ILE A 221 6.71 -7.02 -5.14
CA ILE A 221 6.12 -6.60 -6.42
C ILE A 221 5.30 -7.78 -6.96
N SER A 222 4.04 -7.57 -7.35
CA SER A 222 3.14 -8.67 -7.77
C SER A 222 3.68 -9.52 -8.92
N CYS A 223 4.57 -8.96 -9.74
CA CYS A 223 5.28 -9.69 -10.79
C CYS A 223 6.35 -10.62 -10.22
N LEU A 224 7.03 -10.23 -9.14
CA LEU A 224 8.08 -11.00 -8.48
C LEU A 224 7.55 -11.97 -7.42
N SER A 225 6.38 -11.71 -6.82
CA SER A 225 5.81 -12.60 -5.80
C SER A 225 5.46 -13.98 -6.37
N ASN A 226 4.85 -13.99 -7.56
CA ASN A 226 4.60 -15.23 -8.29
C ASN A 226 5.91 -15.91 -8.70
N GLU A 227 6.89 -15.16 -9.20
CA GLU A 227 8.18 -15.71 -9.68
C GLU A 227 9.11 -16.20 -8.55
N ALA A 228 9.09 -15.54 -7.38
CA ALA A 228 9.88 -15.94 -6.21
C ALA A 228 9.35 -17.24 -5.58
N SER A 229 8.04 -17.47 -5.65
CA SER A 229 7.43 -18.73 -5.21
C SER A 229 7.87 -19.95 -6.05
N LEU A 230 8.43 -19.73 -7.24
CA LEU A 230 8.93 -20.77 -8.12
C LEU A 230 10.36 -21.24 -7.76
N GLY A 231 11.00 -20.66 -6.74
CA GLY A 231 12.34 -21.05 -6.29
C GLY A 231 13.43 -20.85 -7.36
N LEU A 232 13.25 -19.87 -8.24
CA LEU A 232 14.18 -19.61 -9.34
C LEU A 232 15.50 -19.00 -8.84
N PRO A 233 16.65 -19.40 -9.41
CA PRO A 233 17.95 -18.86 -9.01
C PRO A 233 18.05 -17.38 -9.40
N LEU A 234 18.51 -16.55 -8.45
CA LEU A 234 18.83 -15.15 -8.70
C LEU A 234 20.08 -15.04 -9.58
N ARG A 235 20.09 -14.04 -10.46
CA ARG A 235 21.24 -13.73 -11.31
C ARG A 235 22.36 -13.13 -10.46
N ASN A 236 23.60 -13.54 -10.71
CA ASN A 236 24.75 -12.85 -10.13
C ASN A 236 24.77 -11.39 -10.58
N GLY A 237 24.91 -10.47 -9.63
CA GLY A 237 24.83 -9.03 -9.90
C GLY A 237 23.44 -8.56 -10.34
N TRP A 238 22.35 -9.23 -9.92
CA TRP A 238 20.99 -8.83 -10.30
C TRP A 238 20.65 -7.38 -9.91
N ARG A 239 21.25 -6.85 -8.83
CA ARG A 239 21.04 -5.47 -8.39
C ARG A 239 21.62 -4.49 -9.40
N GLU A 240 22.86 -4.73 -9.83
CA GLU A 240 23.56 -3.97 -10.85
C GLU A 240 22.82 -4.06 -12.19
N ASN A 241 22.35 -5.24 -12.58
CA ASN A 241 21.54 -5.42 -13.79
C ASN A 241 20.21 -4.65 -13.72
N MET A 242 19.55 -4.61 -12.55
CA MET A 242 18.36 -3.80 -12.33
C MET A 242 18.70 -2.32 -12.43
N LEU A 243 19.81 -1.86 -11.85
CA LEU A 243 20.27 -0.48 -11.98
C LEU A 243 20.55 -0.13 -13.45
N ASP A 244 21.31 -0.95 -14.17
CA ASP A 244 21.64 -0.75 -15.59
C ASP A 244 20.39 -0.67 -16.45
N MET A 245 19.39 -1.51 -16.17
CA MET A 245 18.08 -1.45 -16.81
C MET A 245 17.39 -0.09 -16.60
N PHE A 246 17.58 0.56 -15.45
CA PHE A 246 17.07 1.91 -15.18
C PHE A 246 17.99 3.03 -15.70
N HIS A 247 19.29 2.77 -15.91
CA HIS A 247 20.30 3.74 -16.31
C HIS A 247 20.49 3.91 -17.81
N GLN A 248 19.88 3.08 -18.66
CA GLN A 248 20.02 3.21 -20.12
C GLN A 248 19.57 4.59 -20.69
N LYS A 249 18.98 5.48 -19.88
CA LYS A 249 18.88 6.91 -20.19
C LYS A 249 19.34 7.78 -19.01
N GLN A 250 20.59 8.26 -19.10
CA GLN A 250 21.20 9.45 -18.49
C GLN A 250 21.16 9.62 -16.93
N HIS A 251 22.31 10.04 -16.39
CA HIS A 251 22.66 10.43 -15.01
C HIS A 251 23.25 9.36 -14.05
N PRO A 252 24.43 9.62 -13.46
CA PRO A 252 25.26 8.65 -12.72
C PRO A 252 24.98 8.49 -11.20
N ASN A 253 23.85 9.00 -10.67
CA ASN A 253 23.67 9.15 -9.21
C ASN A 253 22.70 8.15 -8.55
N SER A 254 22.51 6.93 -9.07
CA SER A 254 21.80 5.92 -8.27
C SER A 254 22.81 5.23 -7.35
N HIS A 255 22.50 5.19 -6.06
CA HIS A 255 23.28 4.45 -5.08
C HIS A 255 22.53 3.16 -4.73
N ILE A 256 23.32 2.09 -4.57
CA ILE A 256 22.92 0.73 -4.23
C ILE A 256 22.06 0.72 -2.96
N CYS A 257 21.09 -0.20 -2.90
CA CYS A 257 20.28 -0.55 -1.73
C CYS A 257 21.03 -0.30 -0.42
N VAL A 258 20.39 0.46 0.48
CA VAL A 258 20.88 0.72 1.83
C VAL A 258 21.14 -0.64 2.48
N SER A 259 22.43 -1.01 2.63
CA SER A 259 22.85 -2.25 3.27
C SER A 259 22.83 -2.15 4.79
N GLU A 260 22.39 -1.01 5.32
CA GLU A 260 22.55 -0.65 6.71
C GLU A 260 21.17 -0.60 7.38
N ASN A 261 21.06 -1.28 8.53
CA ASN A 261 19.90 -1.20 9.43
C ASN A 261 19.80 0.18 10.12
N HIS A 262 20.58 1.16 9.67
CA HIS A 262 20.77 2.46 10.27
C HIS A 262 20.71 3.55 9.20
N VAL A 263 19.89 4.58 9.41
CA VAL A 263 19.79 5.74 8.53
C VAL A 263 19.81 7.03 9.35
N SER A 264 20.61 7.98 8.90
CA SER A 264 20.70 9.32 9.49
C SER A 264 19.94 10.34 8.64
N ILE A 265 19.09 11.13 9.28
CA ILE A 265 18.15 12.05 8.63
C ILE A 265 18.29 13.43 9.27
N PHE A 266 18.43 14.45 8.45
CA PHE A 266 18.36 15.84 8.87
C PHE A 266 17.06 16.48 8.39
N SER A 267 16.27 17.01 9.33
CA SER A 267 15.01 17.69 9.04
C SER A 267 15.07 19.18 9.39
N PHE A 268 14.61 20.02 8.46
CA PHE A 268 14.58 21.47 8.64
C PHE A 268 13.35 21.92 9.47
N SER A 269 13.48 23.06 10.16
CA SER A 269 12.71 23.52 11.34
C SER A 269 11.20 23.32 11.35
N GLU A 270 10.52 23.58 10.24
CA GLU A 270 9.04 23.50 10.20
C GLU A 270 8.53 22.10 9.83
N SER A 271 9.45 21.15 9.64
CA SER A 271 9.20 19.80 9.14
C SER A 271 9.63 18.70 10.09
N GLN A 272 9.60 18.95 11.40
CA GLN A 272 9.84 17.88 12.38
C GLN A 272 8.96 16.66 12.11
N ASN A 273 7.70 16.90 11.73
CA ASN A 273 6.76 15.87 11.28
C ASN A 273 7.18 15.18 9.98
N ALA A 274 7.85 15.85 9.04
CA ALA A 274 8.29 15.23 7.79
C ALA A 274 9.49 14.29 8.02
N GLY A 275 10.44 14.69 8.87
CA GLY A 275 11.55 13.84 9.28
C GLY A 275 11.06 12.59 10.00
N ALA A 276 10.18 12.75 11.00
CA ALA A 276 9.57 11.63 11.71
C ALA A 276 8.71 10.75 10.78
N ALA A 277 7.91 11.35 9.89
CA ALA A 277 7.14 10.61 8.90
C ALA A 277 8.03 9.82 7.94
N LEU A 278 9.20 10.37 7.56
CA LEU A 278 10.17 9.63 6.76
C LEU A 278 10.75 8.44 7.54
N CYS A 279 11.09 8.60 8.83
CA CYS A 279 11.53 7.47 9.65
C CYS A 279 10.49 6.34 9.66
N LEU A 280 9.23 6.68 9.98
CA LEU A 280 8.13 5.70 10.02
C LEU A 280 7.94 5.00 8.68
N HIS A 281 8.02 5.75 7.58
CA HIS A 281 7.91 5.18 6.25
C HIS A 281 9.08 4.26 5.91
N LEU A 282 10.31 4.64 6.27
CA LEU A 282 11.50 3.80 6.03
C LEU A 282 11.48 2.54 6.91
N GLU A 283 10.93 2.62 8.11
CA GLU A 283 10.70 1.47 8.98
C GLU A 283 9.68 0.51 8.35
N GLU A 284 8.50 1.02 7.98
CA GLU A 284 7.40 0.22 7.42
C GLU A 284 7.79 -0.41 6.09
N MET A 285 8.41 0.36 5.19
CA MET A 285 8.64 -0.06 3.80
C MET A 285 9.98 -0.76 3.58
N ALA A 286 11.03 -0.36 4.31
CA ALA A 286 12.38 -0.89 4.12
C ALA A 286 12.88 -1.72 5.31
N GLY A 287 12.10 -1.83 6.39
CA GLY A 287 12.48 -2.60 7.58
C GLY A 287 13.66 -2.00 8.35
N ILE A 288 13.97 -0.71 8.13
CA ILE A 288 15.04 -0.01 8.84
C ILE A 288 14.61 0.18 10.29
N ARG A 289 15.46 -0.24 11.24
CA ARG A 289 15.11 -0.23 12.67
C ARG A 289 15.87 0.79 13.49
N LYS A 290 16.90 1.43 12.94
CA LYS A 290 17.70 2.41 13.67
C LYS A 290 17.76 3.72 12.89
N PHE A 291 17.49 4.82 13.58
CA PHE A 291 17.50 6.16 13.01
C PHE A 291 18.27 7.15 13.89
N GLU A 292 19.03 8.03 13.25
CA GLU A 292 19.58 9.23 13.86
C GLU A 292 18.90 10.45 13.22
N LEU A 293 17.93 11.04 13.92
CA LEU A 293 17.15 12.16 13.43
C LEU A 293 17.67 13.48 14.03
N PHE A 294 18.17 14.35 13.17
CA PHE A 294 18.63 15.69 13.52
C PHE A 294 17.56 16.71 13.16
N LEU A 295 17.09 17.48 14.13
CA LEU A 295 16.05 18.49 13.96
C LEU A 295 16.65 19.87 14.21
N CYS A 296 16.58 20.76 13.24
CA CYS A 296 17.06 22.14 13.41
C CYS A 296 15.85 23.05 13.64
N ASP A 297 15.47 23.37 14.88
CA ASP A 297 14.36 24.29 15.18
C ASP A 297 14.58 25.12 16.46
N GLN A 298 13.94 26.30 16.54
CA GLN A 298 13.78 27.03 17.79
C GLN A 298 12.59 26.42 18.56
N PRO A 299 12.78 25.96 19.83
CA PRO A 299 11.79 25.17 20.59
C PRO A 299 10.46 25.85 20.97
N SER A 300 10.04 26.90 20.26
CA SER A 300 8.86 27.70 20.62
C SER A 300 7.53 26.92 20.63
N ARG A 301 7.48 25.68 20.10
CA ARG A 301 6.34 24.74 20.21
C ARG A 301 6.77 23.31 20.53
N GLY A 302 7.61 23.14 21.55
CA GLY A 302 8.26 21.88 21.93
C GLY A 302 7.39 20.74 22.53
N SER A 303 6.22 20.41 21.97
CA SER A 303 5.46 19.20 22.38
C SER A 303 5.31 18.17 21.26
N ASP A 304 5.05 18.59 20.02
CA ASP A 304 4.38 17.68 19.08
C ASP A 304 5.27 16.55 18.53
N THR A 305 6.57 16.74 18.31
CA THR A 305 7.38 15.72 17.60
C THR A 305 7.77 14.54 18.48
N LYS A 306 8.13 14.81 19.73
CA LYS A 306 8.38 13.75 20.70
C LYS A 306 7.09 13.01 20.98
N ASP A 307 5.97 13.72 21.13
CA ASP A 307 4.65 13.12 21.30
C ASP A 307 4.20 12.31 20.07
N VAL A 308 4.55 12.72 18.84
CA VAL A 308 4.26 11.97 17.60
C VAL A 308 5.06 10.67 17.53
N MET A 309 6.35 10.70 17.86
CA MET A 309 7.17 9.48 17.89
C MET A 309 6.79 8.57 19.07
N ASP A 310 6.51 9.15 20.24
CA ASP A 310 6.08 8.41 21.44
C ASP A 310 4.65 7.84 21.29
N ALA A 311 3.73 8.55 20.62
CA ALA A 311 2.39 8.05 20.32
C ALA A 311 2.41 6.90 19.30
N HIS A 312 3.38 6.90 18.38
CA HIS A 312 3.54 5.79 17.42
C HIS A 312 4.16 4.54 18.07
N ASN A 313 4.82 4.68 19.23
CA ASN A 313 5.38 3.57 20.01
C ASN A 313 4.33 2.74 20.79
N PHE A 314 3.02 3.03 20.66
CA PHE A 314 1.96 2.22 21.26
C PHE A 314 1.67 0.94 20.44
N GLY A 315 2.54 -0.07 20.54
CA GLY A 315 2.06 -1.46 20.54
C GLY A 315 2.89 -2.54 19.85
N GLN A 316 3.71 -2.27 18.82
CA GLN A 316 4.51 -3.32 18.17
C GLN A 316 5.87 -2.83 17.65
N ALA A 317 6.92 -3.28 18.37
CA ALA A 317 8.31 -3.50 17.99
C ALA A 317 9.25 -2.37 17.48
N VAL A 318 10.12 -1.93 18.40
CA VAL A 318 11.61 -1.82 18.28
C VAL A 318 12.20 -0.95 17.15
N THR A 319 11.95 0.35 17.21
CA THR A 319 12.73 1.34 16.45
C THR A 319 13.61 2.15 17.39
N GLU A 320 14.93 2.02 17.24
CA GLU A 320 15.91 2.84 17.94
C GLU A 320 16.06 4.17 17.18
N CYS A 321 15.24 5.17 17.53
CA CYS A 321 15.39 6.53 17.01
C CYS A 321 16.07 7.44 18.04
N THR A 322 17.25 7.96 17.69
CA THR A 322 17.91 9.01 18.47
C THR A 322 17.61 10.37 17.85
N ILE A 323 16.95 11.26 18.61
CA ILE A 323 16.62 12.61 18.15
C ILE A 323 17.60 13.61 18.74
N THR A 324 18.28 14.37 17.88
CA THR A 324 19.18 15.46 18.28
C THR A 324 18.63 16.80 17.80
N TYR A 325 18.40 17.72 18.73
CA TYR A 325 17.95 19.08 18.41
C TYR A 325 19.15 20.00 18.22
N LEU A 326 19.18 20.71 17.10
CA LEU A 326 20.15 21.76 16.81
C LEU A 326 19.48 23.11 17.00
N GLY A 327 20.11 23.98 17.79
CA GLY A 327 19.59 25.31 18.06
C GLY A 327 19.66 26.21 16.83
N ARG A 328 20.60 25.94 15.93
CA ARG A 328 20.77 26.66 14.66
C ARG A 328 21.30 25.75 13.57
N ILE A 329 21.07 26.13 12.32
CA ILE A 329 21.54 25.37 11.16
C ILE A 329 23.06 25.33 11.06
N GLU A 330 23.75 26.35 11.56
CA GLU A 330 25.22 26.40 11.58
C GLU A 330 25.83 25.32 12.48
N GLU A 331 25.10 24.82 13.49
CA GLU A 331 25.54 23.70 14.32
C GLU A 331 25.64 22.40 13.51
N LEU A 332 24.93 22.30 12.39
CA LEU A 332 25.05 21.19 11.46
C LEU A 332 26.47 21.10 10.86
N GLU A 333 27.16 22.24 10.70
CA GLU A 333 28.53 22.27 10.21
C GLU A 333 29.50 21.58 11.17
N LEU A 334 29.21 21.60 12.48
CA LEU A 334 29.99 20.93 13.51
C LEU A 334 29.74 19.41 13.55
N LEU A 335 28.57 18.95 13.08
CA LEU A 335 28.22 17.54 13.04
C LEU A 335 28.81 16.79 11.85
N TYR A 336 29.07 17.46 10.73
CA TYR A 336 29.52 16.78 9.51
C TYR A 336 30.79 15.92 9.64
N PRO A 337 31.80 16.30 10.45
CA PRO A 337 32.95 15.43 10.67
C PRO A 337 32.63 14.16 11.47
N LEU A 338 31.50 14.16 12.20
CA LEU A 338 31.13 13.14 13.16
C LEU A 338 30.06 12.19 12.62
N VAL A 339 29.13 12.71 11.83
CA VAL A 339 27.97 11.97 11.34
C VAL A 339 27.79 12.20 9.85
N LYS A 340 27.74 11.10 9.10
CA LYS A 340 27.32 11.12 7.69
C LYS A 340 25.81 11.15 7.67
N ILE A 341 25.20 12.24 7.22
CA ILE A 341 23.75 12.37 7.02
C ILE A 341 23.39 11.83 5.64
N GLU A 342 22.44 10.90 5.57
CA GLU A 342 22.03 10.26 4.32
C GLU A 342 20.86 10.98 3.65
N TYR A 343 19.87 11.41 4.44
CA TYR A 343 18.68 12.12 3.96
C TYR A 343 18.58 13.53 4.52
N TYR A 344 18.27 14.48 3.65
CA TYR A 344 17.92 15.85 4.00
C TYR A 344 16.47 16.13 3.62
N VAL A 345 15.63 16.39 4.61
CA VAL A 345 14.20 16.62 4.41
C VAL A 345 13.85 18.04 4.81
N ALA A 346 13.20 18.76 3.90
CA ALA A 346 12.62 20.06 4.19
C ALA A 346 11.18 20.07 3.71
N SER A 347 10.27 20.37 4.62
CA SER A 347 8.85 20.54 4.31
C SER A 347 8.35 21.81 4.98
N ARG A 348 7.35 22.43 4.38
CA ARG A 348 6.70 23.61 4.93
C ARG A 348 5.21 23.39 4.93
N SER A 349 4.52 23.78 5.99
CA SER A 349 3.07 23.54 6.14
C SER A 349 2.22 24.79 5.93
N ASP A 350 2.79 25.98 6.15
CA ASP A 350 2.11 27.25 5.97
C ASP A 350 2.23 27.76 4.52
N LYS A 351 1.23 28.57 4.13
CA LYS A 351 1.18 29.23 2.82
C LYS A 351 1.81 30.62 2.83
N GLY A 352 2.49 30.99 3.92
CA GLY A 352 3.13 32.29 4.07
C GLY A 352 4.26 32.47 3.06
N ASN A 353 4.32 33.63 2.39
CA ASN A 353 5.44 33.99 1.52
C ASN A 353 6.61 34.59 2.30
N ALA A 354 6.35 35.13 3.49
CA ALA A 354 7.39 35.62 4.38
C ALA A 354 8.27 34.42 4.74
N ASP A 355 9.56 34.53 4.41
CA ASP A 355 10.61 33.56 4.74
C ASP A 355 10.72 32.30 3.85
N LEU A 356 9.88 32.10 2.82
CA LEU A 356 10.06 30.92 1.94
C LEU A 356 11.43 30.96 1.24
N GLY A 357 11.81 32.13 0.72
CA GLY A 357 13.11 32.28 0.06
C GLY A 357 14.26 31.92 0.99
N SER A 358 14.23 32.43 2.23
CA SER A 358 15.25 32.13 3.25
C SER A 358 15.30 30.63 3.57
N PHE A 359 14.15 30.02 3.84
CA PHE A 359 14.02 28.59 4.09
C PHE A 359 14.58 27.74 2.95
N PHE A 360 14.16 28.03 1.71
CA PHE A 360 14.64 27.32 0.53
C PHE A 360 16.15 27.49 0.34
N PHE A 361 16.68 28.71 0.46
CA PHE A 361 18.12 28.94 0.25
C PHE A 361 18.99 28.34 1.35
N HIS A 362 18.50 28.25 2.59
CA HIS A 362 19.17 27.48 3.64
C HIS A 362 19.21 25.98 3.30
N PHE A 363 18.08 25.41 2.86
CA PHE A 363 18.03 24.04 2.38
C PHE A 363 19.00 23.80 1.21
N PHE A 364 18.91 24.63 0.17
CA PHE A 364 19.73 24.53 -1.03
C PHE A 364 21.23 24.66 -0.72
N LYS A 365 21.61 25.65 0.11
CA LYS A 365 23.00 25.83 0.55
C LYS A 365 23.50 24.56 1.22
N THR A 366 22.73 23.99 2.15
CA THR A 366 23.07 22.75 2.84
C THR A 366 23.31 21.60 1.86
N ILE A 367 22.33 21.28 0.99
CA ILE A 367 22.47 20.13 0.08
C ILE A 367 23.54 20.35 -1.00
N SER A 368 23.77 21.58 -1.46
CA SER A 368 24.76 21.89 -2.50
C SER A 368 26.21 21.59 -2.06
N THR A 369 26.47 21.65 -0.76
CA THR A 369 27.78 21.32 -0.19
C THR A 369 27.98 19.81 0.02
N LYS A 370 26.95 18.99 -0.23
CA LYS A 370 26.93 17.57 0.11
C LYS A 370 26.77 16.72 -1.15
N LYS A 371 27.90 16.24 -1.65
CA LYS A 371 27.91 15.32 -2.80
C LYS A 371 27.32 13.97 -2.40
N GLY A 372 26.38 13.47 -3.21
CA GLY A 372 25.80 12.14 -3.05
C GLY A 372 24.77 12.00 -1.93
N CYS A 373 24.32 13.09 -1.29
CA CYS A 373 23.22 13.00 -0.34
C CYS A 373 21.87 12.83 -1.04
N LYS A 374 20.92 12.21 -0.35
CA LYS A 374 19.53 12.14 -0.78
C LYS A 374 18.75 13.28 -0.15
N TRP A 375 17.81 13.86 -0.87
CA TRP A 375 17.05 14.97 -0.35
C TRP A 375 15.62 15.05 -0.88
N ILE A 376 14.74 15.61 -0.06
CA ILE A 376 13.32 15.82 -0.35
C ILE A 376 12.96 17.24 0.09
N PHE A 377 12.40 18.02 -0.82
CA PHE A 377 11.87 19.37 -0.55
C PHE A 377 10.38 19.41 -0.88
N GLN A 378 9.55 19.81 0.07
CA GLN A 378 8.10 19.84 -0.05
C GLN A 378 7.51 21.21 0.29
N MET A 379 6.49 21.60 -0.47
CA MET A 379 5.79 22.87 -0.28
C MET A 379 4.30 22.73 -0.64
N PRO A 380 3.37 23.40 0.06
CA PRO A 380 1.94 23.29 -0.22
C PRO A 380 1.56 23.92 -1.55
N ALA A 381 0.65 23.28 -2.27
CA ALA A 381 -0.02 23.83 -3.44
C ALA A 381 -1.41 24.41 -3.06
N PRO A 382 -1.93 25.40 -3.80
CA PRO A 382 -1.24 26.16 -4.84
C PRO A 382 -0.25 27.17 -4.24
N TYR A 383 0.87 27.38 -4.92
CA TYR A 383 1.86 28.40 -4.60
C TYR A 383 2.17 29.27 -5.82
N ASN A 384 2.85 30.40 -5.63
CA ASN A 384 3.24 31.29 -6.73
C ASN A 384 4.12 30.54 -7.74
N LYS A 385 3.69 30.49 -9.01
CA LYS A 385 4.39 29.80 -10.11
C LYS A 385 5.83 30.28 -10.32
N GLY A 386 6.13 31.53 -9.97
CA GLY A 386 7.49 32.09 -9.99
C GLY A 386 8.42 31.39 -9.00
N TYR A 387 7.97 31.12 -7.77
CA TYR A 387 8.74 30.36 -6.78
C TYR A 387 8.94 28.91 -7.21
N VAL A 388 7.89 28.26 -7.73
CA VAL A 388 7.98 26.89 -8.25
C VAL A 388 9.05 26.80 -9.35
N ARG A 389 9.05 27.72 -10.32
CA ARG A 389 10.08 27.79 -11.37
C ARG A 389 11.48 28.10 -10.83
N LEU A 390 11.57 29.00 -9.84
CA LEU A 390 12.85 29.34 -9.19
C LEU A 390 13.45 28.11 -8.52
N ILE A 391 12.68 27.45 -7.66
CA ILE A 391 13.10 26.24 -6.93
C ILE A 391 13.54 25.15 -7.91
N SER A 392 12.73 24.89 -8.94
CA SER A 392 13.03 23.88 -9.96
C SER A 392 14.34 24.17 -10.70
N ARG A 393 14.63 25.45 -10.97
CA ARG A 393 15.89 25.87 -11.59
C ARG A 393 17.10 25.63 -10.70
N PHE A 394 16.98 25.87 -9.39
CA PHE A 394 18.08 25.66 -8.44
C PHE A 394 18.28 24.18 -8.12
N LEU A 395 17.20 23.41 -7.99
CA LEU A 395 17.24 21.97 -7.72
C LEU A 395 17.47 21.10 -8.96
N GLU A 396 17.44 21.71 -10.15
CA GLU A 396 17.62 21.05 -11.45
C GLU A 396 16.63 19.91 -11.70
N CYS A 397 15.43 19.99 -11.13
CA CYS A 397 14.32 19.06 -11.37
C CYS A 397 12.97 19.75 -11.28
N GLU A 398 11.99 19.23 -12.03
CA GLU A 398 10.60 19.68 -11.94
C GLU A 398 9.91 19.06 -10.70
N PRO A 399 8.94 19.76 -10.09
CA PRO A 399 8.21 19.20 -8.96
C PRO A 399 7.24 18.13 -9.42
N GLY A 400 7.16 17.07 -8.63
CA GLY A 400 6.00 16.22 -8.57
C GLY A 400 4.83 16.87 -7.84
N LEU A 401 3.60 16.62 -8.29
CA LEU A 401 2.40 16.98 -7.52
C LEU A 401 1.94 15.77 -6.71
N TRP A 402 2.11 15.83 -5.39
CA TRP A 402 1.64 14.80 -4.49
C TRP A 402 0.33 15.22 -3.83
N ARG A 403 -0.72 14.42 -3.98
CA ARG A 403 -2.00 14.64 -3.29
C ARG A 403 -2.08 13.72 -2.10
N ASN A 404 -2.11 14.27 -0.88
CA ASN A 404 -2.38 13.44 0.29
C ASN A 404 -3.86 13.05 0.35
N THR A 405 -4.17 12.04 1.17
CA THR A 405 -5.55 11.58 1.45
C THR A 405 -6.46 12.68 2.02
N PHE A 406 -5.88 13.77 2.52
CA PHE A 406 -6.58 14.95 3.03
C PHE A 406 -6.75 16.06 2.00
N SER A 407 -6.56 15.77 0.71
CA SER A 407 -6.80 16.70 -0.41
C SER A 407 -5.94 17.97 -0.41
N THR A 408 -4.85 18.01 0.35
CA THR A 408 -3.81 19.03 0.17
C THR A 408 -2.80 18.51 -0.83
N GLU A 409 -2.69 19.21 -1.96
CA GLU A 409 -1.66 18.98 -2.93
C GLU A 409 -0.36 19.64 -2.47
N ASN A 410 0.76 18.96 -2.62
CA ASN A 410 2.09 19.46 -2.31
C ASN A 410 2.97 19.34 -3.56
N PHE A 411 3.72 20.38 -3.86
CA PHE A 411 4.86 20.26 -4.78
C PHE A 411 6.00 19.57 -4.04
N THR A 412 6.55 18.53 -4.65
CA THR A 412 7.66 17.74 -4.10
C THR A 412 8.80 17.72 -5.10
N TRP A 413 9.97 18.17 -4.68
CA TRP A 413 11.22 18.01 -5.40
C TRP A 413 12.08 16.99 -4.66
N THR A 414 12.78 16.13 -5.39
CA THR A 414 13.70 15.17 -4.82
C THR A 414 14.72 14.73 -5.86
N ASN A 415 15.90 14.30 -5.41
CA ASN A 415 16.85 13.58 -6.26
C ASN A 415 16.72 12.06 -6.14
N GLU A 416 15.75 11.57 -5.36
CA GLU A 416 15.47 10.15 -5.21
C GLU A 416 14.58 9.65 -6.37
N ARG A 417 15.13 8.78 -7.21
CA ARG A 417 14.51 8.37 -8.46
C ARG A 417 13.25 7.55 -8.26
N SER A 418 13.23 6.73 -7.21
CA SER A 418 12.04 5.93 -6.88
C SER A 418 10.84 6.84 -6.66
N LEU A 419 11.04 7.96 -5.96
CA LEU A 419 10.00 8.95 -5.71
C LEU A 419 9.65 9.75 -6.96
N LEU A 420 10.62 10.16 -7.78
CA LEU A 420 10.35 10.93 -9.01
C LEU A 420 9.40 10.19 -9.96
N ARG A 421 9.55 8.87 -10.11
CA ARG A 421 8.64 8.08 -10.98
C ARG A 421 7.21 8.06 -10.48
N VAL A 422 7.03 7.90 -9.17
CA VAL A 422 5.70 7.93 -8.57
C VAL A 422 5.03 9.29 -8.75
N LEU A 423 5.84 10.35 -8.72
CA LEU A 423 5.39 11.72 -8.91
C LEU A 423 5.03 12.08 -10.36
N GLU A 424 5.65 11.43 -11.36
CA GLU A 424 5.40 11.66 -12.79
C GLU A 424 4.13 10.95 -13.31
N GLU A 425 3.72 9.84 -12.69
CA GLU A 425 2.58 9.01 -13.11
C GLU A 425 1.52 8.86 -11.98
N PRO A 426 0.84 9.95 -11.54
CA PRO A 426 -0.09 9.89 -10.41
C PRO A 426 -1.33 9.00 -10.65
N GLU A 427 -1.63 8.64 -11.91
CA GLU A 427 -2.76 7.78 -12.28
C GLU A 427 -2.50 6.27 -12.06
N VAL A 428 -1.27 5.87 -11.72
CA VAL A 428 -0.86 4.46 -11.61
C VAL A 428 -0.95 3.92 -10.17
N LEU A 429 -1.28 4.77 -9.19
CA LEU A 429 -1.46 4.41 -7.77
C LEU A 429 -2.91 4.05 -7.41
#